data_AF-A0A226DGG3-F1
#
_entry.id   AF-A0A226DGG3-F1
#
_cell.length_a   1.000
_cell.length_b   1.000
_cell.length_c   1.000
_cell.angle_alpha   90.00
_cell.angle_beta   90.00
_cell.angle_gamma   90.00
#
_symmetry.space_group_name_H-M   'P 1'
#
loop_
_entity.id
_entity.type
_entity.pdbx_description
1 polymer ?
#
loop_
_entity_poly.entity_id
_entity_poly.type
_entity_poly.pdbx_seq_one_letter_code
_entity_poly.pdbx_strand_id
1 'polypeptide(L)'
;MWRREGLHHLHRAIAVMQHSSLKCAYCFTWNEKTQRPKPVPPKSWTSKRYQLFVLWVILIFEPILLIKCYQLNKASPGYFTYPVAIWVWMVLPFACVLARPSSPVTFIAYYDSVANSEKWLSEFVPHQGSRHTQERCEKTKSVLSLFAKLLYFGFDYASPIGILGLAFSKFNPFYEFVLSLLNLQQPCFLTIVFLRLVIGCIILIAGMIMLSIFGICILITLYGIATLLLWSVFIASEVAEKSLQFEALIRIHNSLRIMSLQQSDMARFLVQSRLHHFYLVVLSTSVLYYLIVQFLAGNEGSMSVTVLGTSTIFITIVTEYFAICFIAKASCTSKEFIRKLVGIHGSDKYRRKIVRSLLPNFINLEFVSSVDTLKNGIKMDYFLNFLERVTGNAMSFLIASKEGL
;
A
#
# COMPACT_ATOMS: atom_id res chain seq x y z
N MET A 1 -19.70 -2.06 9.13
CA MET A 1 -19.85 -2.37 7.70
C MET A 1 -18.68 -3.17 7.12
N TRP A 2 -17.41 -2.82 7.38
CA TRP A 2 -16.23 -3.58 6.91
C TRP A 2 -15.31 -4.08 8.03
N ARG A 3 -15.59 -3.73 9.29
CA ARG A 3 -14.83 -4.14 10.49
C ARG A 3 -14.36 -5.60 10.52
N ARG A 4 -15.30 -6.53 10.28
CA ARG A 4 -15.02 -7.97 10.38
C ARG A 4 -14.04 -8.43 9.30
N GLU A 5 -14.19 -7.93 8.07
CA GLU A 5 -13.26 -8.23 6.97
C GLU A 5 -11.90 -7.60 7.24
N GLY A 6 -11.85 -6.33 7.66
CA GLY A 6 -10.61 -5.65 8.04
C GLY A 6 -9.83 -6.37 9.14
N LEU A 7 -10.52 -6.81 10.22
CA LEU A 7 -9.92 -7.59 11.31
C LEU A 7 -9.41 -8.95 10.83
N HIS A 8 -10.21 -9.66 10.02
CA HIS A 8 -9.82 -10.96 9.48
C HIS A 8 -8.54 -10.86 8.65
N HIS A 9 -8.46 -9.85 7.78
CA HIS A 9 -7.27 -9.62 6.97
C HIS A 9 -6.06 -9.17 7.79
N LEU A 10 -6.25 -8.40 8.86
CA LEU A 10 -5.16 -7.99 9.74
C LEU A 10 -4.61 -9.18 10.52
N HIS A 11 -5.49 -10.03 11.04
CA HIS A 11 -5.07 -11.26 11.70
C HIS A 11 -4.23 -12.13 10.74
N ARG A 12 -4.72 -12.34 9.52
CA ARG A 12 -3.99 -13.09 8.49
C ARG A 12 -2.64 -12.47 8.17
N ALA A 13 -2.56 -11.16 7.97
CA ALA A 13 -1.31 -10.47 7.65
C ALA A 13 -0.27 -10.57 8.78
N ILE A 14 -0.71 -10.49 10.04
CA ILE A 14 0.15 -10.72 11.21
C ILE A 14 0.66 -12.17 11.24
N ALA A 15 -0.20 -13.14 10.98
CA ALA A 15 0.21 -14.54 10.90
C ALA A 15 1.23 -14.77 9.78
N VAL A 16 0.98 -14.22 8.59
CA VAL A 16 1.92 -14.27 7.45
C VAL A 16 3.27 -13.67 7.85
N MET A 17 3.31 -12.49 8.46
CA MET A 17 4.56 -11.88 8.94
C MET A 17 5.33 -12.79 9.91
N GLN A 18 4.61 -13.41 10.85
CA GLN A 18 5.21 -14.34 11.80
C GLN A 18 5.76 -15.58 11.10
N HIS A 19 5.05 -16.16 10.14
CA HIS A 19 5.52 -17.31 9.38
C HIS A 19 6.71 -16.97 8.46
N SER A 20 6.62 -15.86 7.73
CA SER A 20 7.68 -15.34 6.86
C SER A 20 8.97 -15.02 7.61
N SER A 21 8.87 -14.61 8.87
CA SER A 21 10.02 -14.36 9.75
C SER A 21 10.48 -15.57 10.54
N LEU A 22 9.93 -16.77 10.29
CA LEU A 22 10.15 -17.99 11.10
C LEU A 22 9.93 -17.75 12.60
N LYS A 23 8.97 -16.87 12.93
CA LYS A 23 8.63 -16.38 14.27
C LYS A 23 9.81 -15.72 15.01
N CYS A 24 10.81 -15.24 14.29
CA CYS A 24 12.01 -14.63 14.87
C CYS A 24 11.99 -13.10 14.86
N ALA A 25 11.39 -12.46 13.86
CA ALA A 25 11.48 -11.02 13.62
C ALA A 25 10.14 -10.43 13.19
N TYR A 26 9.31 -10.05 14.16
CA TYR A 26 8.01 -9.41 13.92
C TYR A 26 7.68 -8.35 14.98
N CYS A 27 6.81 -7.40 14.64
CA CYS A 27 6.43 -6.28 15.50
C CYS A 27 5.02 -6.40 16.09
N PHE A 28 4.20 -7.35 15.61
CA PHE A 28 2.83 -7.55 16.05
C PHE A 28 2.51 -9.01 16.40
N THR A 29 1.62 -9.19 17.36
CA THR A 29 0.99 -10.48 17.72
C THR A 29 -0.52 -10.34 17.70
N TRP A 30 -1.24 -11.43 17.41
CA TRP A 30 -2.68 -11.46 17.59
C TRP A 30 -3.04 -11.88 19.02
N ASN A 31 -4.00 -11.19 19.64
CA ASN A 31 -4.54 -11.60 20.94
C ASN A 31 -5.88 -12.31 20.72
N GLU A 32 -5.88 -13.64 20.88
CA GLU A 32 -7.06 -14.49 20.68
C GLU A 32 -8.23 -14.15 21.62
N LYS A 33 -7.95 -13.67 22.83
CA LYS A 33 -9.01 -13.32 23.80
C LYS A 33 -9.75 -12.06 23.39
N THR A 34 -9.01 -11.05 22.91
CA THR A 34 -9.60 -9.75 22.54
C THR A 34 -9.95 -9.67 21.06
N GLN A 35 -9.49 -10.62 20.24
CA GLN A 35 -9.57 -10.58 18.77
C GLN A 35 -9.04 -9.25 18.21
N ARG A 36 -7.87 -8.83 18.72
CA ARG A 36 -7.22 -7.56 18.37
C ARG A 36 -5.71 -7.73 18.18
N PRO A 37 -5.07 -6.90 17.34
CA PRO A 37 -3.61 -6.84 17.25
C PRO A 37 -3.04 -6.30 18.57
N LYS A 38 -1.85 -6.79 18.94
CA LYS A 38 -1.08 -6.34 20.10
C LYS A 38 0.38 -6.08 19.67
N PRO A 39 1.00 -4.97 20.11
CA PRO A 39 2.40 -4.72 19.79
C PRO A 39 3.27 -5.69 20.59
N VAL A 40 4.33 -6.18 19.95
CA VAL A 40 5.37 -6.94 20.64
C VAL A 40 6.05 -6.03 21.67
N PRO A 41 6.28 -6.48 22.92
CA PRO A 41 6.94 -5.64 23.92
C PRO A 41 8.32 -5.19 23.43
N PRO A 42 8.68 -3.89 23.58
CA PRO A 42 9.91 -3.34 23.00
C PRO A 42 11.18 -3.93 23.60
N LYS A 43 11.11 -4.44 24.84
CA LYS A 43 12.23 -5.12 25.52
C LYS A 43 12.39 -6.60 25.14
N SER A 44 11.44 -7.17 24.40
CA SER A 44 11.48 -8.59 24.04
C SER A 44 12.57 -8.89 23.01
N TRP A 45 13.07 -10.13 23.00
CA TRP A 45 14.04 -10.60 22.01
C TRP A 45 13.53 -10.50 20.58
N THR A 46 12.24 -10.75 20.35
CA THR A 46 11.62 -10.64 19.02
C THR A 46 11.68 -9.22 18.48
N SER A 47 11.38 -8.20 19.31
CA SER A 47 11.47 -6.79 18.90
C SER A 47 12.91 -6.40 18.57
N LYS A 48 13.89 -6.83 19.38
CA LYS A 48 15.32 -6.60 19.11
C LYS A 48 15.80 -7.26 17.82
N ARG A 49 15.36 -8.49 17.53
CA ARG A 49 15.66 -9.19 16.27
C ARG A 49 15.07 -8.48 15.06
N TYR A 50 13.85 -7.95 15.19
CA TYR A 50 13.23 -7.13 14.16
C TYR A 50 14.03 -5.83 13.91
N GLN A 51 14.46 -5.14 14.96
CA GLN A 51 15.32 -3.96 14.85
C GLN A 51 16.67 -4.28 14.18
N LEU A 52 17.29 -5.40 14.57
CA LEU A 52 18.54 -5.88 13.97
C LEU A 52 18.35 -6.22 12.48
N PHE A 53 17.22 -6.85 12.13
CA PHE A 53 16.86 -7.10 10.72
C PHE A 53 16.79 -5.80 9.91
N VAL A 54 16.08 -4.78 10.42
CA VAL A 54 15.98 -3.49 9.73
C VAL A 54 17.35 -2.82 9.59
N LEU A 55 18.16 -2.84 10.65
CA LEU A 55 19.53 -2.32 10.60
C LEU A 55 20.39 -3.07 9.57
N TRP A 56 20.24 -4.39 9.47
CA TRP A 56 20.95 -5.20 8.50
C TRP A 56 20.51 -4.90 7.05
N VAL A 57 19.22 -4.62 6.81
CA VAL A 57 18.76 -4.14 5.51
C VAL A 57 19.41 -2.79 5.15
N ILE A 58 19.50 -1.85 6.10
CA ILE A 58 20.13 -0.54 5.87
C ILE A 58 21.63 -0.66 5.63
N LEU A 59 22.34 -1.43 6.47
CA LEU A 59 23.80 -1.46 6.44
C LEU A 59 24.38 -2.42 5.40
N ILE A 60 23.61 -3.43 4.97
CA ILE A 60 24.10 -4.46 4.05
C ILE A 60 23.31 -4.43 2.74
N PHE A 61 21.98 -4.45 2.78
CA PHE A 61 21.20 -4.58 1.54
C PHE A 61 21.25 -3.33 0.68
N GLU A 62 20.99 -2.19 1.29
CA GLU A 62 20.95 -0.92 0.57
C GLU A 62 22.30 -0.58 -0.10
N PRO A 63 23.48 -0.69 0.57
CA PRO A 63 24.76 -0.45 -0.08
C PRO A 63 25.07 -1.42 -1.22
N ILE A 64 24.76 -2.71 -1.07
CA ILE A 64 24.97 -3.70 -2.15
C ILE A 64 24.13 -3.32 -3.38
N LEU A 65 22.87 -2.97 -3.17
CA LEU A 65 21.97 -2.56 -4.25
C LEU A 65 22.43 -1.26 -4.91
N LEU A 66 22.88 -0.27 -4.13
CA LEU A 66 23.44 0.98 -4.66
C LEU A 66 24.70 0.75 -5.50
N ILE A 67 25.65 -0.06 -4.98
CA ILE A 67 26.87 -0.42 -5.72
C ILE A 67 26.50 -1.12 -7.02
N LYS A 68 25.54 -2.05 -6.99
CA LYS A 68 25.10 -2.77 -8.19
C LYS A 68 24.37 -1.86 -9.17
N CYS A 69 23.51 -0.95 -8.72
CA CYS A 69 22.91 0.07 -9.58
C CYS A 69 23.99 0.92 -10.26
N TYR A 70 25.01 1.36 -9.52
CA TYR A 70 26.13 2.12 -10.07
C TYR A 70 26.94 1.32 -11.11
N GLN A 71 27.26 0.05 -10.81
CA GLN A 71 27.98 -0.83 -11.73
C GLN A 71 27.18 -1.07 -13.02
N LEU A 72 25.87 -1.31 -12.91
CA LEU A 72 24.99 -1.52 -14.06
C LEU A 72 24.79 -0.27 -14.89
N ASN A 73 24.94 0.92 -14.32
CA ASN A 73 24.95 2.16 -15.09
C ASN A 73 26.20 2.31 -15.97
N LYS A 74 27.27 1.55 -15.69
CA LYS A 74 28.51 1.51 -16.48
C LYS A 74 28.63 0.29 -17.39
N ALA A 75 27.83 -0.75 -17.15
CA ALA A 75 27.90 -2.03 -17.83
C ALA A 75 26.58 -2.31 -18.58
N SER A 76 26.47 -3.51 -19.18
CA SER A 76 25.22 -3.94 -19.80
C SER A 76 24.07 -3.97 -18.77
N PRO A 77 22.82 -3.73 -19.22
CA PRO A 77 21.68 -3.57 -18.31
C PRO A 77 21.37 -4.87 -17.54
N GLY A 78 21.47 -4.80 -16.21
CA GLY A 78 21.00 -5.85 -15.32
C GLY A 78 19.51 -5.67 -15.03
N TYR A 79 18.70 -6.68 -15.38
CA TYR A 79 17.24 -6.58 -15.47
C TYR A 79 16.49 -6.39 -14.14
N PHE A 80 17.05 -6.82 -12.99
CA PHE A 80 16.30 -6.87 -11.73
C PHE A 80 16.83 -5.96 -10.61
N THR A 81 18.05 -5.45 -10.70
CA THR A 81 18.66 -4.66 -9.61
C THR A 81 17.88 -3.39 -9.31
N TYR A 82 17.49 -2.62 -10.34
CA TYR A 82 16.74 -1.37 -10.13
C TYR A 82 15.34 -1.60 -9.56
N PRO A 83 14.49 -2.51 -10.11
CA PRO A 83 13.21 -2.83 -9.48
C PRO A 83 13.34 -3.30 -8.02
N VAL A 84 14.36 -4.13 -7.72
CA VAL A 84 14.62 -4.59 -6.35
C VAL A 84 15.04 -3.44 -5.44
N ALA A 85 15.92 -2.55 -5.90
CA ALA A 85 16.34 -1.36 -5.15
C ALA A 85 15.15 -0.43 -4.85
N ILE A 86 14.35 -0.12 -5.87
CA ILE A 86 13.14 0.71 -5.72
C ILE A 86 12.16 0.06 -4.73
N TRP A 87 11.97 -1.26 -4.81
CA TRP A 87 11.09 -1.98 -3.89
C TRP A 87 11.62 -1.95 -2.45
N VAL A 88 12.93 -2.16 -2.24
CA VAL A 88 13.55 -2.05 -0.92
C VAL A 88 13.38 -0.63 -0.37
N TRP A 89 13.66 0.41 -1.16
CA TRP A 89 13.46 1.80 -0.75
C TRP A 89 12.00 2.16 -0.49
N MET A 90 11.06 1.52 -1.20
CA MET A 90 9.64 1.69 -0.96
C MET A 90 9.23 1.09 0.40
N VAL A 91 9.79 -0.05 0.79
CA VAL A 91 9.37 -0.76 2.00
C VAL A 91 10.16 -0.35 3.25
N LEU A 92 11.43 0.02 3.09
CA LEU A 92 12.35 0.31 4.18
C LEU A 92 11.84 1.40 5.14
N PRO A 93 11.24 2.52 4.69
CA PRO A 93 10.67 3.50 5.60
C PRO A 93 9.59 2.93 6.53
N PHE A 94 8.72 2.03 6.02
CA PHE A 94 7.73 1.35 6.87
C PHE A 94 8.42 0.49 7.93
N ALA A 95 9.44 -0.28 7.52
CA ALA A 95 10.20 -1.12 8.43
C ALA A 95 10.90 -0.29 9.52
N CYS A 96 11.52 0.83 9.14
CA CYS A 96 12.17 1.78 10.03
C CYS A 96 11.18 2.41 11.03
N VAL A 97 9.99 2.81 10.57
CA VAL A 97 8.94 3.34 11.46
C VAL A 97 8.57 2.27 12.49
N LEU A 98 8.27 1.05 12.08
CA LEU A 98 7.85 -0.04 12.97
C LEU A 98 8.98 -0.56 13.88
N ALA A 99 10.24 -0.34 13.52
CA ALA A 99 11.38 -0.73 14.35
C ALA A 99 11.52 0.16 15.60
N ARG A 100 10.96 1.38 15.58
CA ARG A 100 11.00 2.28 16.73
C ARG A 100 10.14 1.73 17.88
N PRO A 101 10.62 1.73 19.14
CA PRO A 101 9.92 1.12 20.27
C PRO A 101 8.46 1.58 20.50
N SER A 102 8.16 2.86 20.24
CA SER A 102 6.82 3.44 20.45
C SER A 102 5.89 3.26 19.25
N SER A 103 6.45 3.09 18.04
CA SER A 103 5.68 3.13 16.80
C SER A 103 4.65 2.02 16.63
N PRO A 104 4.92 0.73 16.95
CA PRO A 104 3.91 -0.32 16.89
C PRO A 104 2.68 -0.02 17.78
N VAL A 105 2.89 0.64 18.92
CA VAL A 105 1.81 1.06 19.82
C VAL A 105 0.96 2.15 19.16
N THR A 106 1.60 3.18 18.62
CA THR A 106 0.92 4.26 17.89
C THR A 106 0.17 3.74 16.67
N PHE A 107 0.76 2.80 15.93
CA PHE A 107 0.15 2.17 14.76
C PHE A 107 -1.12 1.40 15.12
N ILE A 108 -1.08 0.60 16.20
CA ILE A 108 -2.28 -0.08 16.70
C ILE A 108 -3.31 0.92 17.23
N ALA A 109 -2.90 2.00 17.88
CA ALA A 109 -3.82 3.03 18.34
C ALA A 109 -4.60 3.68 17.18
N TYR A 110 -3.96 3.93 16.04
CA TYR A 110 -4.66 4.38 14.82
C TYR A 110 -5.68 3.36 14.33
N TYR A 111 -5.31 2.08 14.29
CA TYR A 111 -6.22 0.99 13.89
C TYR A 111 -7.42 0.87 14.83
N ASP A 112 -7.17 0.81 16.14
CA ASP A 112 -8.21 0.72 17.15
C ASP A 112 -9.12 1.95 17.11
N SER A 113 -8.58 3.15 16.85
CA SER A 113 -9.38 4.36 16.69
C SER A 113 -10.39 4.21 15.56
N VAL A 114 -9.97 3.76 14.38
CA VAL A 114 -10.87 3.55 13.23
C VAL A 114 -11.91 2.47 13.54
N ALA A 115 -11.48 1.35 14.13
CA ALA A 115 -12.37 0.24 14.46
C ALA A 115 -13.41 0.63 15.53
N ASN A 116 -13.00 1.43 16.52
CA ASN A 116 -13.88 1.96 17.54
C ASN A 116 -14.81 3.04 16.97
N SER A 117 -14.35 3.91 16.06
CA SER A 117 -15.20 4.85 15.34
C SER A 117 -16.27 4.14 14.50
N GLU A 118 -15.91 3.07 13.79
CA GLU A 118 -16.88 2.26 13.05
C GLU A 118 -17.90 1.60 13.97
N LYS A 119 -17.45 1.06 15.11
CA LYS A 119 -18.33 0.48 16.13
C LYS A 119 -19.30 1.52 16.67
N TRP A 120 -18.79 2.67 17.10
CA TRP A 120 -19.57 3.78 17.61
C TRP A 120 -20.62 4.22 16.57
N LEU A 121 -20.20 4.44 15.31
CA LEU A 121 -21.14 4.79 14.23
C LEU A 121 -22.25 3.75 14.04
N SER A 122 -21.93 2.45 14.15
CA SER A 122 -22.94 1.39 14.05
C SER A 122 -23.93 1.37 15.21
N GLU A 123 -23.57 1.90 16.38
CA GLU A 123 -24.47 2.03 17.53
C GLU A 123 -25.44 3.22 17.39
N PHE A 124 -25.08 4.26 16.61
CA PHE A 124 -25.95 5.44 16.37
C PHE A 124 -27.04 5.24 15.32
N VAL A 125 -26.91 4.21 14.49
CA VAL A 125 -27.83 3.97 13.38
C VAL A 125 -28.80 2.86 13.77
N PRO A 126 -30.13 3.07 13.64
CA PRO A 126 -31.10 1.99 13.85
C PRO A 126 -30.73 0.80 12.96
N HIS A 127 -30.84 -0.42 13.49
CA HIS A 127 -30.21 -1.63 12.93
C HIS A 127 -30.57 -1.98 11.48
N GLN A 128 -31.52 -1.29 10.85
CA GLN A 128 -31.85 -1.41 9.44
C GLN A 128 -32.02 0.00 8.84
N GLY A 129 -31.03 0.45 8.06
CA GLY A 129 -31.28 1.49 7.06
C GLY A 129 -32.29 0.98 6.03
N SER A 130 -32.71 1.82 5.08
CA SER A 130 -33.66 1.34 4.07
C SER A 130 -33.07 0.20 3.24
N ARG A 131 -33.95 -0.60 2.61
CA ARG A 131 -33.55 -1.66 1.68
C ARG A 131 -32.64 -1.13 0.56
N HIS A 132 -32.93 0.05 0.03
CA HIS A 132 -32.16 0.66 -1.04
C HIS A 132 -30.78 1.13 -0.54
N THR A 133 -30.71 1.72 0.65
CA THR A 133 -29.42 2.06 1.29
C THR A 133 -28.57 0.81 1.53
N GLN A 134 -29.17 -0.27 2.03
CA GLN A 134 -28.48 -1.54 2.26
C GLN A 134 -27.94 -2.12 0.94
N GLU A 135 -28.73 -2.13 -0.13
CA GLU A 135 -28.31 -2.63 -1.44
C GLU A 135 -27.11 -1.84 -2.01
N ARG A 136 -27.16 -0.50 -1.95
CA ARG A 136 -26.05 0.35 -2.43
C ARG A 136 -24.77 0.13 -1.61
N CYS A 137 -24.92 -0.06 -0.30
CA CYS A 137 -23.81 -0.34 0.59
C CYS A 137 -23.21 -1.73 0.35
N GLU A 138 -24.01 -2.78 0.23
CA GLU A 138 -23.54 -4.13 -0.07
C GLU A 138 -22.91 -4.21 -1.47
N LYS A 139 -23.44 -3.50 -2.47
CA LYS A 139 -22.79 -3.37 -3.79
C LYS A 139 -21.43 -2.68 -3.70
N THR A 140 -21.32 -1.63 -2.90
CA THR A 140 -20.03 -0.94 -2.72
C THR A 140 -19.04 -1.82 -1.95
N LYS A 141 -19.52 -2.53 -0.93
CA LYS A 141 -18.74 -3.47 -0.14
C LYS A 141 -18.25 -4.62 -0.98
N SER A 142 -19.08 -5.24 -1.82
CA SER A 142 -18.68 -6.37 -2.67
C SER A 142 -17.55 -6.00 -3.63
N VAL A 143 -17.63 -4.80 -4.24
CA VAL A 143 -16.56 -4.24 -5.08
C VAL A 143 -15.28 -4.05 -4.27
N LEU A 144 -15.37 -3.40 -3.10
CA LEU A 144 -14.23 -3.19 -2.22
C LEU A 144 -13.59 -4.52 -1.78
N SER A 145 -14.38 -5.50 -1.37
CA SER A 145 -13.94 -6.83 -0.96
C SER A 145 -13.28 -7.59 -2.13
N LEU A 146 -13.77 -7.42 -3.37
CA LEU A 146 -13.13 -7.98 -4.57
C LEU A 146 -11.73 -7.40 -4.76
N PHE A 147 -11.58 -6.07 -4.69
CA PHE A 147 -10.27 -5.43 -4.79
C PHE A 147 -9.33 -5.82 -3.65
N ALA A 148 -9.83 -5.88 -2.41
CA ALA A 148 -9.05 -6.33 -1.27
C ALA A 148 -8.56 -7.77 -1.51
N LYS A 149 -9.44 -8.68 -1.95
CA LYS A 149 -9.09 -10.07 -2.33
C LYS A 149 -8.01 -10.12 -3.41
N LEU A 150 -8.09 -9.29 -4.45
CA LEU A 150 -7.08 -9.21 -5.50
C LEU A 150 -5.72 -8.74 -4.95
N LEU A 151 -5.71 -7.71 -4.10
CA LEU A 151 -4.49 -7.25 -3.44
C LEU A 151 -3.88 -8.34 -2.56
N TYR A 152 -4.68 -9.07 -1.78
CA TYR A 152 -4.17 -10.20 -1.01
C TYR A 152 -3.69 -11.34 -1.87
N PHE A 153 -4.36 -11.60 -3.00
CA PHE A 153 -3.88 -12.61 -3.93
C PHE A 153 -2.48 -12.23 -4.43
N GLY A 154 -2.30 -10.95 -4.76
CA GLY A 154 -1.01 -10.35 -5.09
C GLY A 154 0.04 -10.50 -3.99
N PHE A 155 -0.27 -10.13 -2.75
CA PHE A 155 0.70 -10.16 -1.65
C PHE A 155 0.99 -11.57 -1.10
N ASP A 156 0.01 -12.45 -1.02
CA ASP A 156 0.19 -13.72 -0.31
C ASP A 156 0.55 -14.87 -1.25
N TYR A 157 0.32 -14.73 -2.56
CA TYR A 157 0.59 -15.80 -3.53
C TYR A 157 1.50 -15.34 -4.67
N ALA A 158 1.16 -14.26 -5.38
CA ALA A 158 1.93 -13.84 -6.54
C ALA A 158 3.31 -13.28 -6.17
N SER A 159 3.37 -12.39 -5.19
CA SER A 159 4.62 -11.72 -4.77
C SER A 159 5.62 -12.70 -4.16
N PRO A 160 5.24 -13.68 -3.31
CA PRO A 160 6.16 -14.70 -2.82
C PRO A 160 6.79 -15.55 -3.93
N ILE A 161 6.02 -15.92 -4.94
CA ILE A 161 6.53 -16.63 -6.13
C ILE A 161 7.54 -15.74 -6.87
N GLY A 162 7.23 -14.45 -7.01
CA GLY A 162 8.14 -13.47 -7.60
C GLY A 162 9.45 -13.34 -6.83
N ILE A 163 9.38 -13.19 -5.51
CA ILE A 163 10.55 -13.11 -4.62
C ILE A 163 11.36 -14.40 -4.70
N LEU A 164 10.71 -15.57 -4.72
CA LEU A 164 11.38 -16.86 -4.88
C LEU A 164 12.15 -16.93 -6.20
N GLY A 165 11.49 -16.56 -7.31
CA GLY A 165 12.11 -16.52 -8.62
C GLY A 165 13.33 -15.59 -8.66
N LEU A 166 13.21 -14.40 -8.09
CA LEU A 166 14.30 -13.42 -8.00
C LEU A 166 15.45 -13.90 -7.11
N ALA A 167 15.13 -14.48 -5.95
CA ALA A 167 16.11 -14.90 -4.96
C ALA A 167 17.05 -16.00 -5.49
N PHE A 168 16.52 -16.95 -6.26
CA PHE A 168 17.30 -18.05 -6.84
C PHE A 168 17.67 -17.84 -8.31
N SER A 169 17.34 -16.67 -8.87
CA SER A 169 17.74 -16.29 -10.23
C SER A 169 19.25 -16.12 -10.35
N LYS A 170 19.78 -16.39 -11.55
CA LYS A 170 21.17 -16.03 -11.90
C LYS A 170 21.42 -14.51 -11.86
N PHE A 171 20.35 -13.72 -11.95
CA PHE A 171 20.34 -12.25 -11.96
C PHE A 171 20.12 -11.65 -10.56
N ASN A 172 20.29 -12.42 -9.48
CA ASN A 172 20.17 -11.90 -8.13
C ASN A 172 21.36 -10.94 -7.85
N PRO A 173 21.11 -9.64 -7.56
CA PRO A 173 22.19 -8.66 -7.40
C PRO A 173 23.14 -8.98 -6.23
N PHE A 174 22.63 -9.65 -5.19
CA PHE A 174 23.43 -10.07 -4.04
C PHE A 174 24.36 -11.23 -4.38
N TYR A 175 23.85 -12.19 -5.15
CA TYR A 175 24.64 -13.31 -5.62
C TYR A 175 25.79 -12.84 -6.51
N GLU A 176 25.49 -11.96 -7.48
CA GLU A 176 26.49 -11.35 -8.34
C GLU A 176 27.50 -10.51 -7.55
N PHE A 177 27.06 -9.79 -6.51
CA PHE A 177 27.96 -9.01 -5.66
C PHE A 177 28.96 -9.91 -4.93
N VAL A 178 28.49 -11.00 -4.33
CA VAL A 178 29.38 -11.92 -3.60
C VAL A 178 30.33 -12.64 -4.54
N LEU A 179 29.90 -13.02 -5.75
CA LEU A 179 30.81 -13.57 -6.77
C LEU A 179 31.93 -12.58 -7.14
N SER A 180 31.57 -11.31 -7.38
CA SER A 180 32.56 -10.26 -7.66
C SER A 180 33.51 -10.02 -6.49
N LEU A 181 32.99 -10.00 -5.25
CA LEU A 181 33.78 -9.77 -4.04
C LEU A 181 34.80 -10.89 -3.79
N LEU A 182 34.41 -12.14 -4.03
CA LEU A 182 35.29 -13.31 -3.85
C LEU A 182 36.24 -13.54 -5.03
N ASN A 183 36.15 -12.73 -6.09
CA ASN A 183 36.93 -12.85 -7.32
C ASN A 183 36.94 -14.29 -7.89
N LEU A 184 35.81 -14.98 -7.80
CA LEU A 184 35.67 -16.36 -8.27
C LEU A 184 35.47 -16.34 -9.79
N GLN A 185 36.57 -16.39 -10.55
CA GLN A 185 36.52 -16.43 -12.02
C GLN A 185 36.04 -17.79 -12.56
N GLN A 186 36.38 -18.89 -11.88
CA GLN A 186 35.95 -20.26 -12.23
C GLN A 186 35.60 -21.09 -10.99
N PRO A 187 34.54 -20.73 -10.25
CA PRO A 187 34.14 -21.49 -9.08
C PRO A 187 33.68 -22.90 -9.48
N CYS A 188 34.01 -23.89 -8.64
CA CYS A 188 33.46 -25.24 -8.78
C CYS A 188 31.92 -25.18 -8.76
N PHE A 189 31.27 -26.05 -9.56
CA PHE A 189 29.81 -26.15 -9.63
C PHE A 189 29.16 -26.23 -8.24
N LEU A 190 29.76 -27.01 -7.32
CA LEU A 190 29.25 -27.16 -5.96
C LEU A 190 29.25 -25.82 -5.19
N THR A 191 30.32 -25.03 -5.33
CA THR A 191 30.44 -23.70 -4.69
C THR A 191 29.40 -22.73 -5.26
N ILE A 192 29.17 -22.74 -6.57
CA ILE A 192 28.15 -21.91 -7.24
C ILE A 192 26.76 -22.23 -6.68
N VAL A 193 26.40 -23.51 -6.63
CA VAL A 193 25.09 -23.98 -6.16
C VAL A 193 24.91 -23.65 -4.68
N PHE A 194 25.91 -23.93 -3.85
CA PHE A 194 25.87 -23.64 -2.42
C PHE A 194 25.70 -22.14 -2.16
N LEU A 195 26.50 -21.30 -2.83
CA LEU A 195 26.42 -19.85 -2.65
C LEU A 195 25.05 -19.30 -3.09
N ARG A 196 24.53 -19.77 -4.23
CA ARG A 196 23.20 -19.39 -4.71
C ARG A 196 22.10 -19.84 -3.74
N LEU A 197 22.22 -21.05 -3.18
CA LEU A 197 21.26 -21.57 -2.21
C LEU A 197 21.24 -20.71 -0.94
N VAL A 198 22.41 -20.45 -0.35
CA VAL A 198 22.55 -19.69 0.90
C VAL A 198 22.07 -18.25 0.71
N ILE A 199 22.57 -17.55 -0.31
CA ILE A 199 22.16 -16.17 -0.59
C ILE A 199 20.68 -16.12 -0.96
N GLY A 200 20.20 -17.04 -1.80
CA GLY A 200 18.79 -17.12 -2.18
C GLY A 200 17.87 -17.30 -0.98
N CYS A 201 18.20 -18.19 -0.03
CA CYS A 201 17.45 -18.35 1.20
C CYS A 201 17.40 -17.07 2.05
N ILE A 202 18.54 -16.38 2.18
CA ILE A 202 18.64 -15.12 2.92
C ILE A 202 17.76 -14.04 2.27
N ILE A 203 17.86 -13.87 0.94
CA ILE A 203 17.05 -12.91 0.17
C ILE A 203 15.56 -13.25 0.23
N LEU A 204 15.21 -14.53 0.14
CA LEU A 204 13.82 -14.99 0.25
C LEU A 204 13.23 -14.62 1.61
N ILE A 205 13.91 -14.94 2.71
CA ILE A 205 13.43 -14.61 4.06
C ILE A 205 13.30 -13.10 4.23
N ALA A 206 14.32 -12.33 3.84
CA ALA A 206 14.30 -10.88 3.95
C ALA A 206 13.18 -10.26 3.11
N GLY A 207 13.02 -10.72 1.87
CA GLY A 207 11.95 -10.29 0.96
C GLY A 207 10.57 -10.61 1.52
N MET A 208 10.36 -11.80 2.07
CA MET A 208 9.08 -12.19 2.66
C MET A 208 8.73 -11.37 3.91
N ILE A 209 9.72 -11.04 4.76
CA ILE A 209 9.53 -10.13 5.91
C ILE A 209 9.12 -8.73 5.43
N MET A 210 9.87 -8.18 4.47
CA MET A 210 9.61 -6.85 3.91
C MET A 210 8.23 -6.77 3.23
N LEU A 211 7.87 -7.78 2.43
CA LEU A 211 6.55 -7.91 1.82
C LEU A 211 5.43 -7.93 2.87
N SER A 212 5.63 -8.66 3.98
CA SER A 212 4.65 -8.72 5.07
C SER A 212 4.50 -7.37 5.80
N ILE A 213 5.60 -6.65 6.03
CA ILE A 213 5.57 -5.29 6.60
C ILE A 213 4.75 -4.36 5.72
N PHE A 214 5.03 -4.39 4.41
CA PHE A 214 4.31 -3.60 3.43
C PHE A 214 2.82 -3.94 3.42
N GLY A 215 2.48 -5.23 3.39
CA GLY A 215 1.10 -5.72 3.42
C GLY A 215 0.32 -5.24 4.65
N ILE A 216 0.90 -5.30 5.85
CA ILE A 216 0.26 -4.80 7.08
C ILE A 216 0.01 -3.28 7.02
N CYS A 217 0.96 -2.50 6.50
CA CYS A 217 0.82 -1.04 6.42
C CYS A 217 -0.24 -0.62 5.39
N ILE A 218 -0.25 -1.27 4.21
CA ILE A 218 -1.26 -1.05 3.18
C ILE A 218 -2.64 -1.46 3.69
N LEU A 219 -2.75 -2.56 4.42
CA LEU A 219 -4.02 -3.05 4.94
C LEU A 219 -4.73 -2.02 5.82
N ILE A 220 -4.01 -1.37 6.74
CA ILE A 220 -4.66 -0.43 7.67
C ILE A 220 -5.08 0.84 6.93
N THR A 221 -4.29 1.27 5.95
CA THR A 221 -4.67 2.36 5.05
C THR A 221 -5.93 2.00 4.26
N LEU A 222 -5.98 0.79 3.70
CA LEU A 222 -7.12 0.20 3.00
C LEU A 222 -8.36 0.17 3.91
N TYR A 223 -8.23 -0.27 5.16
CA TYR A 223 -9.30 -0.32 6.15
C TYR A 223 -9.89 1.07 6.43
N GLY A 224 -9.04 2.09 6.56
CA GLY A 224 -9.48 3.48 6.70
C GLY A 224 -10.29 3.98 5.49
N ILE A 225 -9.76 3.78 4.28
CA ILE A 225 -10.42 4.18 3.02
C ILE A 225 -11.77 3.47 2.85
N ALA A 226 -11.77 2.15 3.06
CA ALA A 226 -12.96 1.30 3.00
C ALA A 226 -14.07 1.80 3.93
N THR A 227 -13.71 2.05 5.20
CA THR A 227 -14.64 2.48 6.24
C THR A 227 -15.20 3.86 5.89
N LEU A 228 -14.35 4.79 5.48
CA LEU A 228 -14.78 6.13 5.07
C LEU A 228 -15.75 6.09 3.89
N LEU A 229 -15.44 5.29 2.86
CA LEU A 229 -16.28 5.15 1.68
C LEU A 229 -17.65 4.58 2.01
N LEU A 230 -17.70 3.44 2.71
CA LEU A 230 -18.96 2.76 3.00
C LEU A 230 -19.88 3.63 3.84
N TRP A 231 -19.34 4.31 4.84
CA TRP A 231 -20.13 5.25 5.63
C TRP A 231 -20.54 6.49 4.86
N SER A 232 -19.72 6.97 3.92
CA SER A 232 -20.11 8.08 3.04
C SER A 232 -21.28 7.69 2.13
N VAL A 233 -21.26 6.47 1.57
CA VAL A 233 -22.35 5.91 0.75
C VAL A 233 -23.62 5.74 1.58
N PHE A 234 -23.47 5.24 2.81
CA PHE A 234 -24.56 5.09 3.76
C PHE A 234 -25.26 6.44 4.00
N ILE A 235 -24.55 7.47 4.48
CA ILE A 235 -25.18 8.76 4.78
C ILE A 235 -25.75 9.46 3.56
N ALA A 236 -25.13 9.34 2.38
CA ALA A 236 -25.62 9.96 1.16
C ALA A 236 -26.94 9.34 0.66
N SER A 237 -27.20 8.09 1.06
CA SER A 237 -28.42 7.36 0.73
C SER A 237 -29.52 7.67 1.74
N GLU A 238 -29.20 7.67 3.04
CA GLU A 238 -30.16 8.04 4.10
C GLU A 238 -30.66 9.49 3.98
N VAL A 239 -29.81 10.43 3.54
CA VAL A 239 -30.27 11.80 3.22
C VAL A 239 -31.28 11.83 2.08
N ALA A 240 -31.08 11.00 1.06
CA ALA A 240 -32.00 10.96 -0.08
C ALA A 240 -33.38 10.43 0.34
N GLU A 241 -33.40 9.51 1.31
CA GLU A 241 -34.59 8.84 1.80
C GLU A 241 -35.26 9.58 2.97
N LYS A 242 -34.59 10.62 3.52
CA LYS A 242 -35.06 11.43 4.66
C LYS A 242 -35.36 10.58 5.92
N SER A 243 -34.68 9.45 6.05
CA SER A 243 -34.86 8.47 7.12
C SER A 243 -34.19 8.87 8.43
N LEU A 244 -33.08 9.61 8.37
CA LEU A 244 -32.33 10.07 9.53
C LEU A 244 -32.58 11.56 9.82
N GLN A 245 -32.60 11.90 11.11
CA GLN A 245 -32.68 13.28 11.57
C GLN A 245 -31.42 14.07 11.17
N PHE A 246 -31.59 15.36 10.90
CA PHE A 246 -30.51 16.27 10.49
C PHE A 246 -29.32 16.23 11.46
N GLU A 247 -29.60 16.25 12.76
CA GLU A 247 -28.60 16.26 13.82
C GLU A 247 -27.76 14.98 13.84
N ALA A 248 -28.39 13.83 13.57
CA ALA A 248 -27.70 12.54 13.45
C ALA A 248 -26.79 12.51 12.20
N LEU A 249 -27.28 13.02 11.07
CA LEU A 249 -26.53 13.10 9.81
C LEU A 249 -25.27 13.98 9.96
N ILE A 250 -25.40 15.15 10.60
CA ILE A 250 -24.27 16.03 10.89
C ILE A 250 -23.27 15.35 11.83
N ARG A 251 -23.76 14.68 12.88
CA ARG A 251 -22.91 13.96 13.83
C ARG A 251 -22.11 12.86 13.15
N ILE A 252 -22.75 12.02 12.32
CA ILE A 252 -22.06 10.98 11.55
C ILE A 252 -21.02 11.61 10.62
N HIS A 253 -21.39 12.64 9.85
CA HIS A 253 -20.46 13.33 8.93
C HIS A 253 -19.24 13.90 9.66
N ASN A 254 -19.41 14.52 10.83
CA ASN A 254 -18.32 15.03 11.63
C ASN A 254 -17.41 13.92 12.17
N SER A 255 -17.98 12.78 12.58
CA SER A 255 -17.18 11.62 12.99
C SER A 255 -16.37 11.04 11.82
N LEU A 256 -16.94 11.00 10.61
CA LEU A 256 -16.21 10.62 9.41
C LEU A 256 -15.07 11.59 9.08
N ARG A 257 -15.27 12.89 9.34
CA ARG A 257 -14.21 13.89 9.20
C ARG A 257 -13.08 13.67 10.19
N ILE A 258 -13.39 13.35 11.45
CA ILE A 258 -12.36 13.02 12.46
C ILE A 258 -11.57 11.79 12.01
N MET A 259 -12.26 10.74 11.54
CA MET A 259 -11.62 9.54 11.02
C MET A 259 -10.74 9.82 9.79
N SER A 260 -11.16 10.71 8.88
CA SER A 260 -10.35 11.07 7.71
C SER A 260 -9.08 11.86 8.10
N LEU A 261 -9.18 12.72 9.11
CA LEU A 261 -8.01 13.42 9.70
C LEU A 261 -7.05 12.41 10.34
N GLN A 262 -7.56 11.50 11.17
CA GLN A 262 -6.76 10.43 11.78
C GLN A 262 -6.04 9.56 10.74
N GLN A 263 -6.72 9.22 9.65
CA GLN A 263 -6.12 8.49 8.52
C GLN A 263 -5.04 9.30 7.81
N SER A 264 -5.23 10.61 7.65
CA SER A 264 -4.18 11.47 7.09
C SER A 264 -2.98 11.60 8.03
N ASP A 265 -3.20 11.62 9.34
CA ASP A 265 -2.15 11.62 10.36
C ASP A 265 -1.36 10.32 10.35
N MET A 266 -2.06 9.19 10.23
CA MET A 266 -1.44 7.88 10.03
C MET A 266 -0.62 7.85 8.72
N ALA A 267 -1.14 8.42 7.63
CA ALA A 267 -0.39 8.54 6.38
C ALA A 267 0.82 9.49 6.49
N ARG A 268 0.80 10.49 7.38
CA ARG A 268 1.98 11.30 7.71
C ARG A 268 3.01 10.50 8.51
N PHE A 269 2.53 9.76 9.49
CA PHE A 269 3.34 8.87 10.30
C PHE A 269 4.03 7.81 9.44
N LEU A 270 3.31 7.31 8.42
CA LEU A 270 3.81 6.42 7.38
C LEU A 270 4.12 7.24 6.12
N VAL A 271 5.13 8.13 6.15
CA VAL A 271 5.49 9.06 5.04
C VAL A 271 5.40 8.41 3.65
N GLN A 272 5.76 7.14 3.56
CA GLN A 272 5.67 6.33 2.36
C GLN A 272 4.27 6.22 1.75
N SER A 273 3.22 6.11 2.58
CA SER A 273 1.83 6.17 2.14
C SER A 273 1.50 7.49 1.45
N ARG A 274 2.24 8.58 1.69
CA ARG A 274 2.09 9.85 0.96
C ARG A 274 2.90 9.94 -0.32
N LEU A 275 3.96 9.14 -0.42
CA LEU A 275 4.82 9.07 -1.58
C LEU A 275 4.44 7.91 -2.52
N HIS A 276 3.40 7.13 -2.20
CA HIS A 276 3.01 5.93 -2.95
C HIS A 276 2.93 6.19 -4.47
N HIS A 277 2.30 7.29 -4.91
CA HIS A 277 2.22 7.66 -6.32
C HIS A 277 3.61 7.79 -6.95
N PHE A 278 4.54 8.51 -6.30
CA PHE A 278 5.91 8.67 -6.78
C PHE A 278 6.61 7.31 -6.93
N TYR A 279 6.54 6.46 -5.91
CA TYR A 279 7.18 5.14 -5.94
C TYR A 279 6.56 4.22 -6.99
N LEU A 280 5.24 4.25 -7.15
CA LEU A 280 4.55 3.44 -8.16
C LEU A 280 4.91 3.93 -9.56
N VAL A 281 4.98 5.24 -9.82
CA VAL A 281 5.46 5.78 -11.11
C VAL A 281 6.88 5.31 -11.39
N VAL A 282 7.81 5.51 -10.44
CA VAL A 282 9.21 5.12 -10.62
C VAL A 282 9.35 3.61 -10.86
N LEU A 283 8.67 2.78 -10.06
CA LEU A 283 8.69 1.32 -10.20
C LEU A 283 8.10 0.87 -11.54
N SER A 284 6.91 1.35 -11.90
CA SER A 284 6.25 1.01 -13.17
C SER A 284 7.06 1.47 -14.37
N THR A 285 7.65 2.68 -14.33
CA THR A 285 8.54 3.18 -15.38
C THR A 285 9.77 2.30 -15.53
N SER A 286 10.47 1.95 -14.44
CA SER A 286 11.64 1.08 -14.51
C SER A 286 11.28 -0.29 -15.08
N VAL A 287 10.20 -0.90 -14.61
CA VAL A 287 9.76 -2.22 -15.11
C VAL A 287 9.35 -2.15 -16.58
N LEU A 288 8.60 -1.12 -16.99
CA LEU A 288 8.18 -0.93 -18.38
C LEU A 288 9.38 -0.73 -19.31
N TYR A 289 10.36 0.09 -18.90
CA TYR A 289 11.61 0.27 -19.63
C TYR A 289 12.31 -1.08 -19.88
N TYR A 290 12.47 -1.91 -18.83
CA TYR A 290 13.11 -3.22 -18.97
C TYR A 290 12.33 -4.18 -19.86
N LEU A 291 11.00 -4.16 -19.80
CA LEU A 291 10.17 -4.96 -20.71
C LEU A 291 10.39 -4.53 -22.16
N ILE A 292 10.41 -3.23 -22.45
CA ILE A 292 10.62 -2.75 -23.83
C ILE A 292 12.00 -3.13 -24.32
N VAL A 293 13.05 -2.89 -23.52
CA VAL A 293 14.45 -3.21 -23.87
C VAL A 293 14.63 -4.69 -24.19
N GLN A 294 13.96 -5.57 -23.44
CA GLN A 294 14.02 -7.01 -23.67
C GLN A 294 13.45 -7.44 -25.05
N PHE A 295 12.46 -6.72 -25.57
CA PHE A 295 11.85 -7.02 -26.88
C PHE A 295 12.49 -6.28 -28.05
N LEU A 296 13.57 -5.52 -27.83
CA LEU A 296 14.36 -4.92 -28.92
C LEU A 296 15.12 -5.99 -29.70
N ALA A 297 15.31 -5.74 -31.01
CA ALA A 297 16.03 -6.65 -31.90
C ALA A 297 17.46 -6.90 -31.40
N GLY A 298 17.86 -8.18 -31.35
CA GLY A 298 19.19 -8.61 -30.90
C GLY A 298 19.25 -9.13 -29.46
N ASN A 299 18.18 -8.98 -28.67
CA ASN A 299 18.12 -9.53 -27.31
C ASN A 299 17.38 -10.87 -27.26
N GLU A 300 17.92 -11.82 -26.50
CA GLU A 300 17.20 -13.05 -26.15
C GLU A 300 16.12 -12.73 -25.11
N GLY A 301 14.86 -12.84 -25.50
CA GLY A 301 13.73 -12.61 -24.60
C GLY A 301 13.73 -13.60 -23.43
N SER A 302 13.70 -13.08 -22.19
CA SER A 302 13.55 -13.88 -20.98
C SER A 302 12.10 -13.98 -20.53
N MET A 303 11.52 -15.18 -20.60
CA MET A 303 10.14 -15.43 -20.16
C MET A 303 9.90 -15.01 -18.69
N SER A 304 10.89 -15.20 -17.81
CA SER A 304 10.75 -14.83 -16.40
C SER A 304 10.68 -13.32 -16.19
N VAL A 305 11.51 -12.55 -16.90
CA VAL A 305 11.47 -11.08 -16.86
C VAL A 305 10.12 -10.58 -17.41
N THR A 306 9.61 -11.17 -18.50
CA THR A 306 8.30 -10.82 -19.05
C THR A 306 7.17 -11.07 -18.04
N VAL A 307 7.12 -12.25 -17.44
CA VAL A 307 6.05 -12.62 -16.48
C VAL A 307 6.13 -11.76 -15.22
N LEU A 308 7.33 -11.57 -14.65
CA LEU A 308 7.52 -10.74 -13.45
C LEU A 308 7.23 -9.27 -13.73
N GLY A 309 7.69 -8.74 -14.87
CA GLY A 309 7.49 -7.35 -15.24
C GLY A 309 6.02 -7.03 -15.50
N THR A 310 5.33 -7.85 -16.30
CA THR A 310 3.88 -7.67 -16.57
C THR A 310 3.05 -7.80 -15.29
N SER A 311 3.36 -8.77 -14.43
CA SER A 311 2.69 -8.92 -13.13
C SER A 311 2.91 -7.70 -12.23
N THR A 312 4.13 -7.17 -12.19
CA THR A 312 4.46 -5.98 -11.39
C THR A 312 3.75 -4.74 -11.91
N ILE A 313 3.69 -4.52 -13.23
CA ILE A 313 2.92 -3.43 -13.83
C ILE A 313 1.43 -3.58 -13.50
N PHE A 314 0.87 -4.78 -13.62
CA PHE A 314 -0.52 -5.02 -13.26
C PHE A 314 -0.80 -4.69 -11.78
N ILE A 315 0.04 -5.17 -10.86
CA ILE A 315 -0.12 -4.91 -9.42
C ILE A 315 -0.01 -3.42 -9.11
N THR A 316 0.96 -2.71 -9.71
CA THR A 316 1.14 -1.26 -9.50
C THR A 316 -0.05 -0.47 -10.03
N ILE A 317 -0.56 -0.79 -11.22
CA ILE A 317 -1.79 -0.20 -11.79
C ILE A 317 -3.00 -0.44 -10.89
N VAL A 318 -3.21 -1.69 -10.44
CA VAL A 318 -4.35 -2.03 -9.56
C VAL A 318 -4.26 -1.32 -8.22
N THR A 319 -3.06 -1.21 -7.65
CA THR A 319 -2.81 -0.52 -6.37
C THR A 319 -3.09 0.98 -6.49
N GLU A 320 -2.60 1.60 -7.56
CA GLU A 320 -2.79 3.03 -7.81
C GLU A 320 -4.25 3.36 -8.13
N TYR A 321 -4.86 2.56 -9.01
CA TYR A 321 -6.30 2.64 -9.31
C TYR A 321 -7.12 2.54 -8.03
N PHE A 322 -6.78 1.58 -7.15
CA PHE A 322 -7.44 1.40 -5.88
C PHE A 322 -7.33 2.67 -5.01
N ALA A 323 -6.10 3.14 -4.76
CA ALA A 323 -5.85 4.28 -3.88
C ALA A 323 -6.62 5.52 -4.36
N ILE A 324 -6.51 5.86 -5.64
CA ILE A 324 -7.15 7.05 -6.22
C ILE A 324 -8.66 6.88 -6.29
N CYS A 325 -9.14 5.80 -6.88
CA CYS A 325 -10.57 5.69 -7.23
C CYS A 325 -11.45 5.60 -5.99
N PHE A 326 -11.03 4.86 -4.95
CA PHE A 326 -11.84 4.73 -3.76
C PHE A 326 -11.82 6.00 -2.89
N ILE A 327 -10.70 6.72 -2.84
CA ILE A 327 -10.64 8.04 -2.17
C ILE A 327 -11.47 9.08 -2.94
N ALA A 328 -11.34 9.11 -4.27
CA ALA A 328 -12.14 9.97 -5.14
C ALA A 328 -13.64 9.67 -4.97
N LYS A 329 -14.02 8.39 -4.96
CA LYS A 329 -15.41 7.97 -4.75
C LYS A 329 -15.92 8.36 -3.37
N ALA A 330 -15.12 8.22 -2.31
CA ALA A 330 -15.50 8.65 -0.97
C ALA A 330 -15.74 10.17 -0.92
N SER A 331 -14.83 10.95 -1.51
CA SER A 331 -14.96 12.42 -1.58
C SER A 331 -16.18 12.85 -2.42
N CYS A 332 -16.38 12.26 -3.59
CA CYS A 332 -17.55 12.52 -4.45
C CYS A 332 -18.86 12.20 -3.74
N THR A 333 -18.91 11.08 -3.02
CA THR A 333 -20.10 10.67 -2.26
C THR A 333 -20.35 11.62 -1.08
N SER A 334 -19.29 12.08 -0.40
CA SER A 334 -19.41 13.09 0.65
C SER A 334 -19.92 14.45 0.10
N LYS A 335 -19.49 14.85 -1.10
CA LYS A 335 -20.05 16.03 -1.79
C LYS A 335 -21.51 15.85 -2.18
N GLU A 336 -21.87 14.67 -2.68
CA GLU A 336 -23.25 14.32 -3.01
C GLU A 336 -24.15 14.47 -1.77
N PHE A 337 -23.70 13.95 -0.62
CA PHE A 337 -24.35 14.13 0.68
C PHE A 337 -24.56 15.62 1.00
N ILE A 338 -23.49 16.44 0.96
CA ILE A 338 -23.59 17.88 1.29
C ILE A 338 -24.58 18.58 0.34
N ARG A 339 -24.52 18.31 -0.97
CA ARG A 339 -25.43 18.90 -1.96
C ARG A 339 -26.89 18.55 -1.68
N LYS A 340 -27.19 17.28 -1.40
CA LYS A 340 -28.56 16.85 -1.04
C LYS A 340 -29.02 17.51 0.26
N LEU A 341 -28.14 17.62 1.25
CA LEU A 341 -28.44 18.28 2.51
C LEU A 341 -28.77 19.77 2.33
N VAL A 342 -28.06 20.48 1.44
CA VAL A 342 -28.40 21.86 1.03
C VAL A 342 -29.76 21.92 0.35
N GLY A 343 -30.08 20.96 -0.53
CA GLY A 343 -31.37 20.93 -1.21
C GLY A 343 -32.55 20.76 -0.24
N ILE A 344 -32.40 19.88 0.76
CA ILE A 344 -33.48 19.54 1.71
C ILE A 344 -33.61 20.59 2.82
N HIS A 345 -32.49 21.04 3.40
CA HIS A 345 -32.48 21.95 4.55
C HIS A 345 -32.08 23.38 4.20
N GLY A 346 -32.03 23.69 2.91
CA GLY A 346 -31.61 25.00 2.43
C GLY A 346 -32.55 26.12 2.88
N SER A 347 -33.85 25.88 3.06
CA SER A 347 -34.80 26.92 3.48
C SER A 347 -34.53 27.45 4.89
N ASP A 348 -34.07 26.59 5.81
CA ASP A 348 -33.77 26.94 7.20
C ASP A 348 -32.43 27.70 7.30
N LYS A 349 -32.46 28.93 7.84
CA LYS A 349 -31.29 29.81 7.95
C LYS A 349 -30.18 29.20 8.83
N TYR A 350 -30.55 28.55 9.94
CA TYR A 350 -29.60 27.93 10.86
C TYR A 350 -28.98 26.69 10.24
N ARG A 351 -29.80 25.78 9.70
CA ARG A 351 -29.31 24.55 9.05
C ARG A 351 -28.47 24.88 7.82
N ARG A 352 -28.89 25.83 6.99
CA ARG A 352 -28.10 26.32 5.84
C ARG A 352 -26.70 26.79 6.26
N LYS A 353 -26.58 27.52 7.37
CA LYS A 353 -25.27 27.96 7.89
C LYS A 353 -24.39 26.78 8.28
N ILE A 354 -24.96 25.77 8.94
CA ILE A 354 -24.24 24.53 9.30
C ILE A 354 -23.77 23.81 8.03
N VAL A 355 -24.67 23.54 7.08
CA VAL A 355 -24.32 22.78 5.87
C VAL A 355 -23.25 23.49 5.04
N ARG A 356 -23.30 24.82 4.93
CA ARG A 356 -22.28 25.63 4.23
C ARG A 356 -20.89 25.58 4.89
N SER A 357 -20.82 25.26 6.19
CA SER A 357 -19.54 25.09 6.90
C SER A 357 -18.93 23.69 6.74
N LEU A 358 -19.71 22.72 6.22
CA LEU A 358 -19.22 21.37 6.00
C LEU A 358 -18.26 21.33 4.81
N LEU A 359 -17.16 20.62 5.00
CA LEU A 359 -16.27 20.22 3.93
C LEU A 359 -16.48 18.75 3.60
N PRO A 360 -16.23 18.33 2.35
CA PRO A 360 -16.23 16.92 1.98
C PRO A 360 -15.20 16.15 2.81
N ASN A 361 -15.55 14.93 3.22
CA ASN A 361 -14.60 14.03 3.84
C ASN A 361 -13.70 13.43 2.76
N PHE A 362 -12.40 13.56 2.93
CA PHE A 362 -11.41 12.91 2.08
C PHE A 362 -10.15 12.61 2.90
N ILE A 363 -9.44 11.55 2.53
CA ILE A 363 -8.14 11.20 3.12
C ILE A 363 -7.08 11.85 2.23
N ASN A 364 -6.29 12.74 2.81
CA ASN A 364 -5.15 13.30 2.11
C ASN A 364 -3.98 12.30 2.15
N LEU A 365 -3.79 11.59 1.04
CA LEU A 365 -2.63 10.74 0.77
C LEU A 365 -1.57 11.44 -0.09
N GLU A 366 -1.72 12.72 -0.42
CA GLU A 366 -0.68 13.44 -1.16
C GLU A 366 0.35 14.03 -0.19
N PHE A 367 1.63 14.00 -0.59
CA PHE A 367 2.67 14.72 0.13
C PHE A 367 2.46 16.24 0.06
N VAL A 368 2.09 16.73 -1.14
CA VAL A 368 1.70 18.12 -1.39
C VAL A 368 0.26 18.14 -1.87
N SER A 369 -0.67 18.52 -1.00
CA SER A 369 -2.06 18.71 -1.38
C SER A 369 -2.27 20.12 -1.93
N SER A 370 -2.79 20.23 -3.15
CA SER A 370 -3.26 21.52 -3.64
C SER A 370 -4.53 21.96 -2.91
N VAL A 371 -4.74 23.27 -2.76
CA VAL A 371 -6.02 23.81 -2.24
C VAL A 371 -7.20 23.30 -3.07
N ASP A 372 -6.97 23.07 -4.37
CA ASP A 372 -7.96 22.47 -5.25
C ASP A 372 -8.26 21.01 -4.88
N THR A 373 -7.25 20.18 -4.58
CA THR A 373 -7.46 18.80 -4.12
C THR A 373 -8.22 18.77 -2.78
N LEU A 374 -7.94 19.71 -1.87
CA LEU A 374 -8.64 19.81 -0.58
C LEU A 374 -10.12 20.21 -0.77
N LYS A 375 -10.41 21.13 -1.70
CA LYS A 375 -11.75 21.66 -1.96
C LYS A 375 -12.57 20.75 -2.87
N ASN A 376 -11.92 20.21 -3.89
CA ASN A 376 -12.52 19.47 -5.00
C ASN A 376 -12.24 17.96 -4.97
N GLY A 377 -11.47 17.45 -4.01
CA GLY A 377 -11.13 16.02 -3.95
C GLY A 377 -10.23 15.59 -5.11
N ILE A 378 -9.83 14.32 -5.09
CA ILE A 378 -9.05 13.70 -6.16
C ILE A 378 -9.99 13.29 -7.31
N LYS A 379 -9.60 13.56 -8.57
CA LYS A 379 -10.35 13.20 -9.79
C LYS A 379 -9.69 12.03 -10.52
N MET A 380 -10.43 11.39 -11.43
CA MET A 380 -9.93 10.30 -12.28
C MET A 380 -8.76 10.75 -13.19
N ASP A 381 -8.72 12.04 -13.55
CA ASP A 381 -7.62 12.64 -14.32
C ASP A 381 -6.25 12.39 -13.67
N TYR A 382 -6.20 12.25 -12.34
CA TYR A 382 -4.98 11.91 -11.62
C TYR A 382 -4.43 10.52 -12.01
N PHE A 383 -5.31 9.54 -12.22
CA PHE A 383 -4.91 8.20 -12.65
C PHE A 383 -4.48 8.17 -14.13
N LEU A 384 -5.11 8.99 -14.99
CA LEU A 384 -4.64 9.12 -16.38
C LEU A 384 -3.25 9.76 -16.42
N ASN A 385 -3.00 10.78 -15.59
CA ASN A 385 -1.68 11.38 -15.44
C ASN A 385 -0.64 10.38 -14.92
N PHE A 386 -1.03 9.41 -14.07
CA PHE A 386 -0.14 8.31 -13.68
C PHE A 386 0.31 7.51 -14.91
N LEU A 387 -0.62 7.05 -15.74
CA LEU A 387 -0.30 6.26 -16.92
C LEU A 387 0.57 7.05 -17.91
N GLU A 388 0.23 8.31 -18.15
CA GLU A 388 0.98 9.22 -19.02
C GLU A 388 2.41 9.45 -18.52
N ARG A 389 2.61 9.65 -17.20
CA ARG A 389 3.95 9.78 -16.61
C ARG A 389 4.75 8.49 -16.75
N VAL A 390 4.12 7.34 -16.51
CA VAL A 390 4.81 6.05 -16.61
C VAL A 390 5.31 5.82 -18.03
N THR A 391 4.44 6.01 -19.04
CA THR A 391 4.79 5.81 -20.44
C THR A 391 5.74 6.89 -20.94
N GLY A 392 5.50 8.16 -20.63
CA GLY A 392 6.33 9.29 -21.02
C GLY A 392 7.76 9.19 -20.48
N ASN A 393 7.91 8.83 -19.20
CA ASN A 393 9.24 8.63 -18.60
C ASN A 393 9.94 7.41 -19.21
N ALA A 394 9.24 6.30 -19.42
CA ALA A 394 9.83 5.10 -20.01
C ALA A 394 10.33 5.35 -21.45
N MET A 395 9.56 6.09 -22.25
CA MET A 395 9.96 6.51 -23.59
C MET A 395 11.15 7.47 -23.56
N SER A 396 11.16 8.42 -22.63
CA SER A 396 12.28 9.36 -22.45
C SER A 396 13.58 8.62 -22.11
N PHE A 397 13.52 7.63 -21.20
CA PHE A 397 14.68 6.77 -20.91
C PHE A 397 15.12 5.94 -22.12
N LEU A 398 14.17 5.41 -22.89
CA LEU A 398 14.48 4.66 -24.10
C LEU A 398 15.23 5.52 -25.12
N ILE A 399 14.77 6.76 -25.37
CA ILE A 399 15.41 7.71 -26.30
C ILE A 399 16.81 8.08 -25.80
N ALA A 400 16.93 8.47 -24.53
CA ALA A 400 18.22 8.83 -23.94
C ALA A 400 19.24 7.68 -23.99
N SER A 401 18.78 6.43 -23.84
CA SER A 401 19.65 5.26 -23.93
C SER A 401 20.18 4.97 -25.33
N LYS A 402 19.46 5.40 -26.38
CA LYS A 402 19.89 5.24 -27.78
C LYS A 402 20.87 6.32 -28.24
N GLU A 403 20.80 7.52 -27.69
CA GLU A 403 21.72 8.62 -28.04
C GLU A 403 23.09 8.49 -27.37
N GLY A 404 23.22 7.65 -26.34
CA GLY A 404 24.46 7.35 -25.64
C GLY A 404 25.17 6.06 -26.08
N LEU A 405 24.63 5.34 -27.05
CA LEU A 405 25.25 4.20 -27.76
C LEU A 405 25.81 4.70 -29.10
#